data_AF-A0A534JGH1-F1
#
_entry.id   AF-A0A534JGH1-F1
#
_cell.length_a   1.000
_cell.length_b   1.000
_cell.length_c   1.000
_cell.angle_alpha   90.00
_cell.angle_beta   90.00
_cell.angle_gamma   90.00
#
_symmetry.space_group_name_H-M   'P 1'
#
loop_
_entity.id
_entity.type
_entity.pdbx_description
1 polymer ?
#
loop_
_entity_poly.entity_id
_entity_poly.type
_entity_poly.pdbx_seq_one_letter_code
_entity_poly.pdbx_strand_id
1 'polypeptide(L)'
;MREDFASRLVCPSCRNRLRTEVNQRDGNGIVNGTLICAACGASYSVRQSVPRLVIEDLGVRETQRSFGSQWKKRGEGRFEKETLWGLTPDEEVKVFLDSLGLERKDLRNRWVLDAGCGSGRLTRTLASLAGAVVGLDLAPTIDLVARHDQPLPNLHLVQGNLLHIPLADNSFDVVWSSGVIHHTGDAARAFTNLARVVRPGGRLYVWVYSSEKMSLYKYIRDALRVSHRLPPDVLFYLCYALAPPLKMYHAGKLALRRIRNLPVTPRERQEGRIRTIAFELHDDLSPRFQSRHTREEVLGWFRAAGLEDLVVVGDVGVRGTRRESEIPRHASATIDIVT
;
A
#
# COMPACT_ATOMS: atom_id res chain seq x y z
N MET A 1 -10.40 7.76 15.35
CA MET A 1 -11.15 6.89 14.42
C MET A 1 -12.54 7.44 14.32
N ARG A 2 -12.96 7.84 13.12
CA ARG A 2 -14.30 8.36 12.89
C ARG A 2 -15.31 7.21 12.88
N GLU A 3 -16.54 7.49 13.31
CA GLU A 3 -17.59 6.46 13.43
C GLU A 3 -18.13 5.99 12.09
N ASP A 4 -18.25 6.91 11.13
CA ASP A 4 -18.61 6.61 9.74
C ASP A 4 -17.66 5.57 9.13
N PHE A 5 -16.36 5.71 9.40
CA PHE A 5 -15.34 4.76 8.97
C PHE A 5 -15.37 3.44 9.74
N ALA A 6 -15.78 3.43 11.01
CA ALA A 6 -15.84 2.21 11.82
C ALA A 6 -16.76 1.15 11.18
N SER A 7 -17.81 1.58 10.47
CA SER A 7 -18.72 0.69 9.73
C SER A 7 -18.04 -0.09 8.59
N ARG A 8 -16.89 0.37 8.11
CA ARG A 8 -16.09 -0.28 7.06
C ARG A 8 -15.03 -1.23 7.62
N LEU A 9 -14.88 -1.29 8.95
CA LEU A 9 -14.00 -2.24 9.60
C LEU A 9 -14.74 -3.55 9.87
N VAL A 10 -14.03 -4.66 9.69
CA VAL A 10 -14.53 -5.99 10.05
C VAL A 10 -13.44 -6.78 10.74
N CYS A 11 -13.84 -7.80 11.49
CA CYS A 11 -12.93 -8.67 12.20
C CYS A 11 -11.95 -9.33 11.20
N PRO A 12 -10.63 -9.15 11.35
CA PRO A 12 -9.68 -9.80 10.46
C PRO A 12 -9.71 -11.33 10.59
N SER A 13 -10.17 -11.88 11.73
CA SER A 13 -10.16 -13.32 12.00
C SER A 13 -11.35 -14.05 11.37
N CYS A 14 -12.55 -13.45 11.41
CA CYS A 14 -13.78 -14.10 10.96
C CYS A 14 -14.69 -13.24 10.10
N ARG A 15 -14.25 -12.03 9.72
CA ARG A 15 -14.95 -11.11 8.81
C ARG A 15 -16.29 -10.53 9.30
N ASN A 16 -16.72 -10.87 10.51
CA ASN A 16 -17.93 -10.31 11.11
C ASN A 16 -17.76 -8.85 11.51
N ARG A 17 -18.90 -8.16 11.72
CA ARG A 17 -18.93 -6.77 12.20
C ARG A 17 -18.30 -6.64 13.58
N LEU A 18 -17.64 -5.51 13.80
CA LEU A 18 -17.02 -5.16 15.07
C LEU A 18 -17.91 -4.16 15.82
N ARG A 19 -18.13 -4.41 17.11
CA ARG A 19 -18.70 -3.44 18.04
C ARG A 19 -17.57 -2.58 18.60
N THR A 20 -17.79 -1.29 18.73
CA THR A 20 -16.80 -0.38 19.31
C THR A 20 -17.18 -0.02 20.74
N GLU A 21 -16.30 -0.31 21.68
CA GLU A 21 -16.33 0.20 23.05
C GLU A 21 -15.38 1.39 23.16
N VAL A 22 -15.90 2.53 23.59
CA VAL A 22 -15.15 3.79 23.53
C VAL A 22 -14.64 4.16 24.92
N ASN A 23 -13.33 4.35 25.04
CA ASN A 23 -12.68 4.81 26.27
C ASN A 23 -12.47 6.32 26.26
N GLN A 24 -12.14 6.90 25.11
CA GLN A 24 -11.88 8.33 24.96
C GLN A 24 -12.35 8.85 23.60
N ARG A 25 -12.98 10.04 23.61
CA ARG A 25 -13.41 10.78 22.42
C ARG A 25 -12.76 12.16 22.36
N ASP A 26 -12.70 12.71 21.16
CA ASP A 26 -12.49 14.12 20.88
C ASP A 26 -13.56 14.62 19.90
N GLY A 27 -13.51 15.90 19.51
CA GLY A 27 -14.45 16.47 18.53
C GLY A 27 -14.38 15.84 17.13
N ASN A 28 -13.39 14.98 16.87
CA ASN A 28 -13.15 14.32 15.58
C ASN A 28 -13.42 12.80 15.61
N GLY A 29 -13.80 12.22 16.75
CA GLY A 29 -14.21 10.83 16.87
C GLY A 29 -13.58 10.08 18.06
N ILE A 30 -13.31 8.80 17.87
CA ILE A 30 -12.81 7.89 18.90
C ILE A 30 -11.28 7.96 18.95
N VAL A 31 -10.73 8.47 20.04
CA VAL A 31 -9.27 8.58 20.25
C VAL A 31 -8.71 7.24 20.77
N ASN A 32 -9.33 6.69 21.81
CA ASN A 32 -8.97 5.40 22.39
C ASN A 32 -10.22 4.56 22.61
N GLY A 33 -10.12 3.26 22.37
CA GLY A 33 -11.25 2.35 22.40
C GLY A 33 -10.85 0.90 22.18
N THR A 34 -11.83 0.01 22.14
CA THR A 34 -11.68 -1.40 21.82
C THR A 34 -12.73 -1.81 20.78
N LEU A 35 -12.31 -2.50 19.73
CA LEU A 35 -13.17 -3.14 18.74
C LEU A 35 -13.33 -4.60 19.10
N ILE A 36 -14.56 -5.08 19.26
CA ILE A 36 -14.87 -6.44 19.73
C ILE A 36 -15.72 -7.15 18.68
N CYS A 37 -15.30 -8.36 18.32
CA CYS A 37 -16.06 -9.23 17.44
C CYS A 37 -16.96 -10.16 18.26
N ALA A 38 -18.28 -9.97 18.18
CA ALA A 38 -19.23 -10.84 18.90
C ALA A 38 -19.19 -12.31 18.42
N ALA A 39 -18.84 -12.55 17.15
CA ALA A 39 -18.86 -13.89 16.56
C ALA A 39 -17.69 -14.80 17.00
N CYS A 40 -16.48 -14.25 17.18
CA CYS A 40 -15.29 -15.04 17.52
C CYS A 40 -14.60 -14.59 18.81
N GLY A 41 -15.17 -13.60 19.53
CA GLY A 41 -14.64 -13.07 20.79
C GLY A 41 -13.35 -12.25 20.67
N ALA A 42 -12.81 -12.06 19.46
CA ALA A 42 -11.56 -11.31 19.27
C ALA A 42 -11.74 -9.81 19.59
N SER A 43 -10.72 -9.23 20.22
CA SER A 43 -10.68 -7.81 20.60
C SER A 43 -9.45 -7.11 20.03
N TYR A 44 -9.61 -5.88 19.55
CA TYR A 44 -8.57 -5.07 18.93
C TYR A 44 -8.56 -3.66 19.51
N SER A 45 -7.39 -3.10 19.81
CA SER A 45 -7.29 -1.75 20.36
C SER A 45 -7.49 -0.67 19.29
N VAL A 46 -8.09 0.46 19.68
CA VAL A 46 -7.99 1.75 18.98
C VAL A 46 -7.09 2.64 19.81
N ARG A 47 -5.99 3.12 19.22
CA ARG A 47 -5.00 3.96 19.91
C ARG A 47 -4.68 5.18 19.07
N GLN A 48 -4.77 6.37 19.68
CA GLN A 48 -4.52 7.64 18.99
C GLN A 48 -5.30 7.74 17.67
N SER A 49 -6.58 7.40 17.71
CA SER A 49 -7.46 7.38 16.55
C SER A 49 -7.16 6.32 15.49
N VAL A 50 -6.16 5.44 15.69
CA VAL A 50 -5.79 4.35 14.78
C VAL A 50 -6.24 2.99 15.33
N PRO A 51 -7.19 2.29 14.68
CA PRO A 51 -7.54 0.92 15.01
C PRO A 51 -6.41 -0.07 14.64
N ARG A 52 -6.17 -1.03 15.53
CA ARG A 52 -5.03 -1.96 15.50
C ARG A 52 -5.51 -3.40 15.30
N LEU A 53 -5.83 -3.73 14.05
CA LEU A 53 -6.44 -5.02 13.67
C LEU A 53 -5.40 -5.96 13.04
N VAL A 54 -4.29 -6.18 13.76
CA VAL A 54 -3.23 -7.08 13.31
C VAL A 54 -3.44 -8.45 13.93
N ILE A 55 -3.43 -9.48 13.10
CA ILE A 55 -3.34 -10.88 13.52
C ILE A 55 -1.87 -11.29 13.45
N GLU A 56 -1.37 -11.89 14.53
CA GLU A 56 -0.06 -12.52 14.54
C GLU A 56 -0.06 -13.69 13.56
N ASP A 57 0.84 -13.65 12.60
CA ASP A 57 1.02 -14.65 11.55
C ASP A 57 2.53 -14.74 11.23
N LEU A 58 2.92 -15.73 10.43
CA LEU A 58 4.32 -15.96 10.07
C LEU A 58 4.93 -14.70 9.44
N GLY A 59 6.04 -14.22 10.01
CA GLY A 59 6.80 -13.09 9.50
C GLY A 59 6.21 -11.72 9.79
N VAL A 60 5.05 -11.61 10.46
CA VAL A 60 4.44 -10.31 10.80
C VAL A 60 5.39 -9.45 11.62
N ARG A 61 6.00 -10.02 12.68
CA ARG A 61 6.92 -9.29 13.57
C ARG A 61 8.17 -8.84 12.84
N GLU A 62 8.74 -9.68 11.99
CA GLU A 62 9.92 -9.38 11.19
C GLU A 62 9.64 -8.26 10.19
N THR A 63 8.50 -8.32 9.49
CA THR A 63 8.05 -7.27 8.56
C THR A 63 7.79 -5.95 9.28
N GLN A 64 7.11 -5.97 10.44
CA GLN A 64 6.91 -4.78 11.27
C GLN A 64 8.24 -4.19 11.76
N ARG A 65 9.20 -5.04 12.15
CA ARG A 65 10.53 -4.60 12.58
C ARG A 65 11.33 -3.99 11.42
N SER A 66 11.33 -4.63 10.24
CA SER A 66 12.14 -4.19 9.09
C SER A 66 11.60 -2.88 8.52
N PHE A 67 10.35 -2.89 8.04
CA PHE A 67 9.74 -1.72 7.41
C PHE A 67 9.44 -0.64 8.44
N GLY A 68 9.08 -0.99 9.67
CA GLY A 68 8.92 -0.01 10.75
C GLY A 68 10.22 0.75 11.04
N SER A 69 11.37 0.07 11.01
CA SER A 69 12.67 0.73 11.15
C SER A 69 13.00 1.62 9.93
N GLN A 70 12.76 1.12 8.72
CA GLN A 70 13.01 1.85 7.48
C GLN A 70 12.21 3.16 7.40
N TRP A 71 10.89 3.07 7.61
CA TRP A 71 9.98 4.22 7.54
C TRP A 71 10.23 5.22 8.67
N LYS A 72 10.58 4.74 9.88
CA LYS A 72 10.99 5.62 10.98
C LYS A 72 12.26 6.41 10.60
N LYS A 73 13.31 5.73 10.14
CA LYS A 73 14.56 6.38 9.71
C LYS A 73 14.34 7.36 8.56
N ARG A 74 13.42 7.06 7.64
CA ARG A 74 13.02 8.00 6.59
C ARG A 74 12.38 9.26 7.20
N GLY A 75 11.44 9.12 8.12
CA GLY A 75 10.81 10.24 8.82
C GLY A 75 11.80 11.12 9.58
N GLU A 76 12.89 10.54 10.07
CA GLU A 76 14.02 11.23 10.71
C GLU A 76 14.99 11.89 9.70
N GLY A 77 14.71 11.82 8.39
CA GLY A 77 15.58 12.37 7.35
C GLY A 77 16.87 11.60 7.11
N ARG A 78 16.98 10.36 7.63
CA ARG A 78 18.15 9.49 7.44
C ARG A 78 18.19 8.80 6.08
N PHE A 79 17.13 8.93 5.29
CA PHE A 79 17.08 8.59 3.86
C PHE A 79 16.66 9.85 3.06
N GLU A 80 15.86 9.68 2.01
CA GLU A 80 15.23 10.78 1.29
C GLU A 80 14.20 11.51 2.17
N LYS A 81 14.32 12.84 2.25
CA LYS A 81 13.44 13.70 3.05
C LYS A 81 12.26 14.21 2.21
N GLU A 82 12.58 14.93 1.14
CA GLU A 82 11.58 15.56 0.25
C GLU A 82 11.06 14.61 -0.83
N THR A 83 11.80 13.53 -1.11
CA THR A 83 11.51 12.56 -2.17
C THR A 83 11.30 11.14 -1.60
N LEU A 84 10.74 10.26 -2.41
CA LEU A 84 10.63 8.81 -2.15
C LEU A 84 10.87 8.13 -3.48
N TRP A 85 11.88 7.26 -3.56
CA TRP A 85 12.29 6.67 -4.83
C TRP A 85 12.64 7.74 -5.87
N GLY A 86 13.15 8.88 -5.41
CA GLY A 86 13.39 10.03 -6.27
C GLY A 86 12.13 10.67 -6.86
N LEU A 87 10.96 10.51 -6.25
CA LEU A 87 9.73 11.17 -6.69
C LEU A 87 9.33 12.24 -5.67
N THR A 88 8.97 13.42 -6.18
CA THR A 88 8.26 14.44 -5.41
C THR A 88 6.82 14.02 -5.14
N PRO A 89 6.12 14.65 -4.16
CA PRO A 89 4.72 14.34 -3.91
C PRO A 89 3.80 14.47 -5.14
N ASP A 90 4.02 15.49 -5.99
CA ASP A 90 3.23 15.67 -7.21
C ASP A 90 3.51 14.59 -8.26
N GLU A 91 4.77 14.14 -8.38
CA GLU A 91 5.15 13.03 -9.26
C GLU A 91 4.55 11.70 -8.76
N GLU A 92 4.48 11.47 -7.44
CA GLU A 92 3.79 10.29 -6.89
C GLU A 92 2.30 10.29 -7.24
N VAL A 93 1.62 11.42 -7.09
CA VAL A 93 0.22 11.56 -7.48
C VAL A 93 0.06 11.31 -8.98
N LYS A 94 0.98 11.84 -9.80
CA LYS A 94 0.97 11.58 -11.24
C LYS A 94 1.10 10.09 -11.54
N VAL A 95 2.07 9.41 -10.93
CA VAL A 95 2.27 7.95 -11.09
C VAL A 95 1.02 7.19 -10.65
N PHE A 96 0.41 7.56 -9.52
CA PHE A 96 -0.85 6.97 -9.05
C PHE A 96 -1.96 7.11 -10.08
N LEU A 97 -2.20 8.33 -10.57
CA LEU A 97 -3.24 8.65 -11.54
C LEU A 97 -3.02 7.95 -12.88
N ASP A 98 -1.81 8.04 -13.44
CA ASP A 98 -1.46 7.40 -14.73
C ASP A 98 -1.65 5.88 -14.66
N SER A 99 -1.18 5.26 -13.56
CA SER A 99 -1.24 3.82 -13.36
C SER A 99 -2.68 3.32 -13.25
N LEU A 100 -3.55 4.06 -12.57
CA LEU A 100 -4.99 3.77 -12.48
C LEU A 100 -5.79 4.26 -13.70
N GLY A 101 -5.21 5.09 -14.56
CA GLY A 101 -5.87 5.68 -15.73
C GLY A 101 -6.96 6.67 -15.33
N LEU A 102 -6.71 7.41 -14.26
CA LEU A 102 -7.62 8.37 -13.65
C LEU A 102 -7.08 9.78 -13.79
N GLU A 103 -7.97 10.75 -13.74
CA GLU A 103 -7.66 12.15 -13.54
C GLU A 103 -7.99 12.58 -12.10
N ARG A 104 -7.47 13.74 -11.65
CA ARG A 104 -7.77 14.29 -10.32
C ARG A 104 -9.28 14.41 -10.06
N LYS A 105 -10.06 14.75 -11.08
CA LYS A 105 -11.53 14.92 -10.98
C LYS A 105 -12.24 13.60 -10.64
N ASP A 106 -11.68 12.46 -11.04
CA ASP A 106 -12.30 11.15 -10.88
C ASP A 106 -12.27 10.68 -9.43
N LEU A 107 -11.38 11.24 -8.60
CA LEU A 107 -11.26 10.95 -7.17
C LEU A 107 -12.27 11.71 -6.31
N ARG A 108 -12.89 12.77 -6.85
CA ARG A 108 -13.87 13.58 -6.11
C ARG A 108 -15.00 12.67 -5.62
N ASN A 109 -15.32 12.77 -4.33
CA ASN A 109 -16.34 11.95 -3.66
C ASN A 109 -16.09 10.43 -3.69
N ARG A 110 -14.88 9.98 -4.06
CA ARG A 110 -14.52 8.56 -4.05
C ARG A 110 -13.85 8.14 -2.75
N TRP A 111 -14.06 6.87 -2.38
CA TRP A 111 -13.30 6.19 -1.35
C TRP A 111 -12.06 5.52 -1.94
N VAL A 112 -10.88 5.93 -1.50
CA VAL A 112 -9.58 5.42 -1.96
C VAL A 112 -8.90 4.62 -0.85
N LEU A 113 -8.42 3.43 -1.16
CA LEU A 113 -7.56 2.63 -0.28
C LEU A 113 -6.11 2.69 -0.77
N ASP A 114 -5.20 3.14 0.09
CA ASP A 114 -3.76 3.01 -0.05
C ASP A 114 -3.27 1.84 0.81
N ALA A 115 -3.09 0.68 0.19
CA ALA A 115 -2.78 -0.60 0.83
C ALA A 115 -1.27 -0.86 0.88
N GLY A 116 -0.70 -0.68 2.06
CA GLY A 116 0.73 -0.61 2.36
C GLY A 116 1.25 0.82 2.32
N CYS A 117 0.54 1.74 3.00
CA CYS A 117 0.78 3.17 2.89
C CYS A 117 2.12 3.67 3.45
N GLY A 118 2.85 2.84 4.20
CA GLY A 118 4.16 3.15 4.78
C GLY A 118 4.11 4.41 5.66
N SER A 119 4.87 5.44 5.27
CA SER A 119 4.88 6.74 5.96
C SER A 119 3.69 7.65 5.62
N GLY A 120 2.71 7.17 4.85
CA GLY A 120 1.46 7.86 4.53
C GLY A 120 1.60 9.11 3.65
N ARG A 121 2.74 9.28 2.96
CA ARG A 121 2.99 10.49 2.16
C ARG A 121 1.99 10.63 1.01
N LEU A 122 1.88 9.60 0.18
CA LEU A 122 0.88 9.54 -0.89
C LEU A 122 -0.53 9.63 -0.31
N THR A 123 -0.83 8.86 0.75
CA THR A 123 -2.13 8.83 1.42
C THR A 123 -2.61 10.23 1.84
N ARG A 124 -1.74 11.04 2.45
CA ARG A 124 -2.06 12.42 2.85
C ARG A 124 -2.28 13.32 1.63
N THR A 125 -1.45 13.20 0.59
CA THR A 125 -1.64 13.99 -0.63
C THR A 125 -2.97 13.65 -1.31
N LEU A 126 -3.34 12.37 -1.37
CA LEU A 126 -4.61 11.90 -1.92
C LEU A 126 -5.82 12.42 -1.13
N ALA A 127 -5.68 12.66 0.18
CA ALA A 127 -6.77 13.22 0.98
C ALA A 127 -7.15 14.64 0.54
N SER A 128 -6.28 15.38 -0.16
CA SER A 128 -6.65 16.67 -0.76
C SER A 128 -7.42 16.54 -2.09
N LEU A 129 -7.48 15.34 -2.67
CA LEU A 129 -8.07 15.07 -3.99
C LEU A 129 -9.32 14.21 -3.93
N ALA A 130 -9.41 13.31 -2.94
CA ALA A 130 -10.44 12.30 -2.83
C ALA A 130 -11.57 12.67 -1.84
N GLY A 131 -12.71 11.99 -1.97
CA GLY A 131 -13.79 12.09 -0.99
C GLY A 131 -13.38 11.58 0.39
N ALA A 132 -12.75 10.41 0.43
CA ALA A 132 -12.11 9.85 1.62
C ALA A 132 -10.95 8.94 1.23
N VAL A 133 -9.90 8.91 2.07
CA VAL A 133 -8.73 8.06 1.88
C VAL A 133 -8.50 7.21 3.12
N VAL A 134 -8.26 5.93 2.91
CA VAL A 134 -7.89 4.98 3.95
C VAL A 134 -6.47 4.51 3.69
N GLY A 135 -5.55 4.84 4.59
CA GLY A 135 -4.22 4.25 4.63
C GLY A 135 -4.22 2.99 5.48
N LEU A 136 -3.79 1.87 4.93
CA LEU A 136 -3.60 0.62 5.66
C LEU A 136 -2.14 0.22 5.62
N ASP A 137 -1.54 -0.07 6.78
CA ASP A 137 -0.18 -0.62 6.83
C ASP A 137 -0.04 -1.62 7.98
N LEU A 138 0.87 -2.58 7.83
CA LEU A 138 1.17 -3.57 8.87
C LEU A 138 2.05 -2.96 9.97
N ALA A 139 2.98 -2.09 9.59
CA ALA A 139 3.94 -1.49 10.48
C ALA A 139 3.31 -0.43 11.40
N PRO A 140 3.76 -0.32 12.66
CA PRO A 140 3.25 0.69 13.58
C PRO A 140 3.66 2.13 13.19
N THR A 141 4.50 2.30 12.18
CA THR A 141 4.90 3.62 11.64
C THR A 141 3.75 4.42 11.04
N ILE A 142 2.59 3.80 10.84
CA ILE A 142 1.35 4.52 10.53
C ILE A 142 1.03 5.62 11.56
N ASP A 143 1.59 5.53 12.77
CA ASP A 143 1.44 6.55 13.81
C ASP A 143 2.18 7.84 13.50
N LEU A 144 3.21 7.77 12.64
CA LEU A 144 3.89 8.96 12.12
C LEU A 144 2.94 9.77 11.23
N VAL A 145 2.03 9.09 10.52
CA VAL A 145 0.99 9.71 9.69
C VAL A 145 -0.06 10.39 10.56
N ALA A 146 -0.44 9.74 11.66
CA ALA A 146 -1.45 10.22 12.61
C ALA A 146 -0.98 11.44 13.41
N ARG A 147 0.32 11.55 13.70
CA ARG A 147 0.93 12.63 14.51
C ARG A 147 1.16 13.95 13.78
N HIS A 148 0.77 14.07 12.53
CA HIS A 148 1.01 15.27 11.75
C HIS A 148 0.10 16.43 12.21
N ASP A 149 0.65 17.65 12.27
CA ASP A 149 -0.01 18.85 12.82
C ASP A 149 -1.28 19.29 12.10
N GLN A 150 -1.49 18.86 10.85
CA GLN A 150 -2.65 19.22 10.05
C GLN A 150 -3.65 18.06 10.05
N PRO A 151 -4.76 18.17 10.80
CA PRO A 151 -5.82 17.16 10.77
C PRO A 151 -6.49 17.16 9.40
N LEU A 152 -6.62 15.97 8.81
CA LEU A 152 -7.29 15.75 7.53
C LEU A 152 -8.58 14.99 7.82
N PRO A 153 -9.77 15.63 7.71
CA PRO A 153 -11.02 15.05 8.18
C PRO A 153 -11.44 13.81 7.38
N ASN A 154 -11.00 13.69 6.14
CA ASN A 154 -11.31 12.59 5.24
C ASN A 154 -10.18 11.53 5.14
N LEU A 155 -9.16 11.63 5.99
CA LEU A 155 -8.08 10.65 6.09
C LEU A 155 -8.34 9.71 7.27
N HIS A 156 -8.39 8.42 6.96
CA HIS A 156 -8.51 7.35 7.95
C HIS A 156 -7.28 6.44 7.86
N LEU A 157 -6.84 5.93 9.01
CA LEU A 157 -5.66 5.07 9.10
C LEU A 157 -6.05 3.76 9.78
N VAL A 158 -5.49 2.64 9.35
CA VAL A 158 -5.70 1.32 9.95
C VAL A 158 -4.38 0.58 10.02
N GLN A 159 -3.99 0.12 11.21
CA GLN A 159 -2.93 -0.87 11.28
C GLN A 159 -3.54 -2.26 11.05
N GLY A 160 -3.13 -2.94 9.98
CA GLY A 160 -3.72 -4.21 9.56
C GLY A 160 -2.83 -5.04 8.64
N ASN A 161 -3.18 -6.31 8.47
CA ASN A 161 -2.44 -7.26 7.63
C ASN A 161 -3.21 -7.55 6.33
N LEU A 162 -2.59 -7.40 5.16
CA LEU A 162 -3.25 -7.69 3.88
C LEU A 162 -3.61 -9.17 3.69
N LEU A 163 -2.96 -10.10 4.40
CA LEU A 163 -3.36 -11.52 4.43
C LEU A 163 -4.67 -11.77 5.21
N HIS A 164 -5.05 -10.82 6.07
CA HIS A 164 -6.25 -10.82 6.90
C HIS A 164 -6.87 -9.42 6.91
N ILE A 165 -7.19 -8.90 5.71
CA ILE A 165 -7.55 -7.48 5.55
C ILE A 165 -8.76 -7.12 6.44
N PRO A 166 -8.65 -6.13 7.34
CA PRO A 166 -9.72 -5.76 8.28
C PRO A 166 -10.73 -4.76 7.68
N LEU A 167 -10.95 -4.82 6.37
CA LEU A 167 -11.81 -3.88 5.63
C LEU A 167 -12.96 -4.62 4.95
N ALA A 168 -14.18 -4.08 5.03
CA ALA A 168 -15.38 -4.68 4.47
C ALA A 168 -15.28 -4.93 2.95
N ASP A 169 -15.99 -5.94 2.46
CA ASP A 169 -16.07 -6.21 1.01
C ASP A 169 -16.75 -5.05 0.30
N ASN A 170 -16.46 -4.87 -0.99
CA ASN A 170 -17.12 -3.87 -1.86
C ASN A 170 -17.15 -2.44 -1.28
N SER A 171 -16.08 -2.02 -0.61
CA SER A 171 -16.08 -0.79 0.19
C SER A 171 -15.29 0.37 -0.44
N PHE A 172 -14.48 0.10 -1.47
CA PHE A 172 -13.60 1.08 -2.09
C PHE A 172 -13.79 1.20 -3.59
N ASP A 173 -13.68 2.43 -4.05
CA ASP A 173 -13.85 2.82 -5.45
C ASP A 173 -12.54 2.70 -6.20
N VAL A 174 -11.44 2.97 -5.49
CA VAL A 174 -10.07 2.90 -5.98
C VAL A 174 -9.23 2.20 -4.92
N VAL A 175 -8.54 1.13 -5.31
CA VAL A 175 -7.60 0.41 -4.45
C VAL A 175 -6.23 0.47 -5.09
N TRP A 176 -5.24 0.90 -4.32
CA TRP A 176 -3.86 1.05 -4.73
C TRP A 176 -2.95 0.21 -3.85
N SER A 177 -2.12 -0.65 -4.44
CA SER A 177 -1.05 -1.34 -3.72
C SER A 177 0.21 -1.44 -4.60
N SER A 178 1.18 -0.57 -4.35
CA SER A 178 2.40 -0.50 -5.15
C SER A 178 3.62 -0.84 -4.32
N GLY A 179 4.26 -1.98 -4.61
CA GLY A 179 5.51 -2.37 -3.97
C GLY A 179 5.31 -3.05 -2.62
N VAL A 180 4.16 -3.72 -2.42
CA VAL A 180 3.73 -4.16 -1.08
C VAL A 180 3.52 -5.66 -1.02
N ILE A 181 2.56 -6.20 -1.78
CA ILE A 181 2.07 -7.58 -1.58
C ILE A 181 3.12 -8.66 -1.79
N HIS A 182 4.16 -8.36 -2.58
CA HIS A 182 5.25 -9.31 -2.84
C HIS A 182 6.18 -9.48 -1.64
N HIS A 183 6.11 -8.59 -0.64
CA HIS A 183 6.77 -8.74 0.66
C HIS A 183 5.93 -9.48 1.71
N THR A 184 4.76 -9.99 1.34
CA THR A 184 3.95 -10.85 2.20
C THR A 184 4.36 -12.31 2.05
N GLY A 185 3.96 -13.15 3.00
CA GLY A 185 4.17 -14.60 2.91
C GLY A 185 3.38 -15.27 1.76
N ASP A 186 2.36 -14.60 1.22
CA ASP A 186 1.51 -15.09 0.13
C ASP A 186 0.91 -13.92 -0.66
N ALA A 187 1.60 -13.53 -1.74
CA ALA A 187 1.21 -12.39 -2.57
C ALA A 187 -0.14 -12.59 -3.27
N ALA A 188 -0.46 -13.81 -3.70
CA ALA A 188 -1.72 -14.12 -4.40
C ALA A 188 -2.92 -14.04 -3.44
N ARG A 189 -2.76 -14.51 -2.19
CA ARG A 189 -3.77 -14.32 -1.16
C ARG A 189 -3.94 -12.86 -0.76
N ALA A 190 -2.84 -12.11 -0.60
CA ALA A 190 -2.91 -10.67 -0.35
C ALA A 190 -3.64 -9.94 -1.49
N PHE A 191 -3.35 -10.30 -2.74
CA PHE A 191 -4.08 -9.81 -3.91
C PHE A 191 -5.59 -10.11 -3.83
N THR A 192 -5.95 -11.36 -3.54
CA THR A 192 -7.35 -11.80 -3.46
C THR A 192 -8.13 -10.99 -2.43
N ASN A 193 -7.51 -10.73 -1.28
CA ASN A 193 -8.07 -9.89 -0.23
C ASN A 193 -8.26 -8.42 -0.67
N LEU A 194 -7.30 -7.86 -1.43
CA LEU A 194 -7.44 -6.52 -2.00
C LEU A 194 -8.56 -6.46 -3.04
N ALA A 195 -8.62 -7.43 -3.95
CA ALA A 195 -9.63 -7.47 -5.00
C ALA A 195 -11.07 -7.51 -4.45
N ARG A 196 -11.26 -8.16 -3.29
CA ARG A 196 -12.55 -8.27 -2.63
C ARG A 196 -13.07 -6.96 -2.03
N VAL A 197 -12.19 -6.06 -1.61
CA VAL A 197 -12.61 -4.78 -1.02
C VAL A 197 -12.96 -3.73 -2.10
N VAL A 198 -12.63 -4.01 -3.37
CA VAL A 198 -13.04 -3.21 -4.53
C VAL A 198 -14.53 -3.40 -4.75
N ARG A 199 -15.30 -2.31 -4.78
CA ARG A 199 -16.72 -2.36 -5.12
C ARG A 199 -16.95 -2.70 -6.61
N PRO A 200 -18.14 -3.14 -7.02
CA PRO A 200 -18.51 -3.22 -8.43
C PRO A 200 -18.29 -1.86 -9.14
N GLY A 201 -17.66 -1.88 -10.32
CA GLY A 201 -17.24 -0.67 -11.06
C GLY A 201 -16.00 0.04 -10.48
N GLY A 202 -15.45 -0.43 -9.36
CA GLY A 202 -14.23 0.12 -8.76
C GLY A 202 -12.96 -0.34 -9.47
N ARG A 203 -11.86 0.41 -9.30
CA ARG A 203 -10.55 0.09 -9.90
C ARG A 203 -9.56 -0.41 -8.86
N LEU A 204 -8.75 -1.39 -9.27
CA LEU A 204 -7.62 -1.89 -8.50
C LEU A 204 -6.34 -1.70 -9.31
N TYR A 205 -5.29 -1.24 -8.66
CA TYR A 205 -3.93 -1.28 -9.18
C TYR A 205 -3.01 -2.03 -8.22
N VAL A 206 -2.18 -2.90 -8.77
CA VAL A 206 -1.13 -3.62 -8.05
C VAL A 206 0.18 -3.55 -8.82
N TRP A 207 1.28 -3.27 -8.12
CA TRP A 207 2.65 -3.40 -8.64
C TRP A 207 3.51 -4.27 -7.73
N VAL A 208 4.26 -5.18 -8.34
CA VAL A 208 5.15 -6.14 -7.68
C VAL A 208 6.49 -6.25 -8.39
N TYR A 209 7.49 -6.85 -7.72
CA TYR A 209 8.78 -7.10 -8.35
C TYR A 209 8.69 -8.13 -9.47
N SER A 210 9.33 -7.80 -10.59
CA SER A 210 9.42 -8.65 -11.76
C SER A 210 10.39 -9.81 -11.56
N SER A 211 9.99 -11.00 -12.01
CA SER A 211 10.88 -12.15 -12.24
C SER A 211 11.51 -12.16 -13.63
N GLU A 212 10.92 -11.43 -14.59
CA GLU A 212 11.33 -11.39 -16.00
C GLU A 212 12.52 -10.45 -16.25
N LYS A 213 12.77 -9.50 -15.35
CA LYS A 213 13.87 -8.55 -15.46
C LYS A 213 15.02 -8.92 -14.55
N MET A 214 16.21 -9.02 -15.14
CA MET A 214 17.43 -9.13 -14.37
C MET A 214 17.81 -7.76 -13.78
N SER A 215 17.99 -7.71 -12.46
CA SER A 215 18.36 -6.48 -11.74
C SER A 215 19.63 -6.72 -10.91
N LEU A 216 20.55 -5.75 -10.91
CA LEU A 216 21.74 -5.81 -10.05
C LEU A 216 21.37 -5.93 -8.57
N TYR A 217 20.28 -5.28 -8.14
CA TYR A 217 19.79 -5.36 -6.77
C TYR A 217 19.29 -6.77 -6.42
N LYS A 218 18.69 -7.47 -7.40
CA LYS A 218 18.32 -8.89 -7.24
C LYS A 218 19.57 -9.74 -6.96
N TYR A 219 20.63 -9.57 -7.74
CA TYR A 219 21.87 -10.31 -7.53
C TYR A 219 22.50 -10.02 -6.17
N ILE A 220 22.49 -8.76 -5.73
CA ILE A 220 22.96 -8.37 -4.39
C ILE A 220 22.10 -9.05 -3.32
N ARG A 221 20.78 -9.05 -3.47
CA ARG A 221 19.87 -9.75 -2.56
C ARG A 221 20.14 -11.25 -2.51
N ASP A 222 20.33 -11.90 -3.66
CA ASP A 222 20.60 -13.34 -3.72
C ASP A 222 21.93 -13.70 -3.05
N ALA A 223 22.97 -12.87 -3.26
CA ALA A 223 24.26 -13.01 -2.58
C ALA A 223 24.15 -12.78 -1.06
N LEU A 224 23.29 -11.86 -0.65
CA LEU A 224 23.05 -11.49 0.75
C LEU A 224 21.74 -12.08 1.31
N ARG A 225 21.32 -13.28 0.88
CA ARG A 225 19.98 -13.87 1.17
C ARG A 225 19.55 -13.90 2.64
N VAL A 226 20.49 -13.86 3.59
CA VAL A 226 20.22 -13.85 5.04
C VAL A 226 20.26 -12.44 5.67
N SER A 227 20.39 -11.38 4.87
CA SER A 227 20.47 -9.99 5.33
C SER A 227 19.25 -9.56 6.16
N HIS A 228 18.09 -10.14 5.90
CA HIS A 228 16.86 -9.92 6.66
C HIS A 228 16.97 -10.33 8.14
N ARG A 229 17.99 -11.13 8.52
CA ARG A 229 18.27 -11.51 9.92
C ARG A 229 19.13 -10.48 10.65
N LEU A 230 19.79 -9.58 9.93
CA LEU A 230 20.63 -8.56 10.54
C LEU A 230 19.79 -7.59 11.39
N PRO A 231 20.35 -7.07 12.49
CA PRO A 231 19.71 -5.97 13.21
C PRO A 231 19.45 -4.78 12.26
N PRO A 232 18.28 -4.11 12.36
CA PRO A 232 17.90 -3.07 11.40
C PRO A 232 18.89 -1.90 11.28
N ASP A 233 19.63 -1.58 12.34
CA ASP A 233 20.66 -0.52 12.28
C ASP A 233 21.93 -0.98 11.56
N VAL A 234 22.33 -2.24 11.75
CA VAL A 234 23.46 -2.84 11.02
C VAL A 234 23.13 -2.90 9.53
N LEU A 235 21.92 -3.37 9.19
CA LEU A 235 21.46 -3.41 7.81
C LEU A 235 21.41 -2.02 7.17
N PHE A 236 20.96 -1.01 7.92
CA PHE A 236 20.96 0.38 7.46
C PHE A 236 22.37 0.84 7.05
N TYR A 237 23.38 0.62 7.91
CA TYR A 237 24.76 1.01 7.58
C TYR A 237 25.35 0.18 6.44
N LEU A 238 25.02 -1.11 6.35
CA LEU A 238 25.40 -1.95 5.22
C LEU A 238 24.85 -1.38 3.89
N CYS A 239 23.58 -0.97 3.84
CA CYS A 239 22.99 -0.37 2.65
C CYS A 239 23.72 0.91 2.23
N TYR A 240 24.11 1.74 3.20
CA TYR A 240 24.92 2.94 2.94
C TYR A 240 26.35 2.62 2.48
N ALA A 241 26.97 1.56 2.99
CA ALA A 241 28.29 1.12 2.55
C ALA A 241 28.26 0.58 1.10
N LEU A 242 27.16 -0.06 0.70
CA LEU A 242 26.96 -0.57 -0.66
C LEU A 242 26.53 0.50 -1.68
N ALA A 243 26.05 1.66 -1.22
CA ALA A 243 25.50 2.69 -2.11
C ALA A 243 26.55 3.40 -3.01
N PRO A 244 27.78 3.73 -2.58
CA PRO A 244 28.79 4.36 -3.44
C PRO A 244 29.15 3.58 -4.72
N PRO A 245 29.47 2.26 -4.69
CA PRO A 245 29.74 1.52 -5.92
C PRO A 245 28.51 1.45 -6.85
N LEU A 246 27.30 1.33 -6.29
CA LEU A 246 26.07 1.36 -7.07
C LEU A 246 25.80 2.74 -7.71
N LYS A 247 26.16 3.82 -7.02
CA LYS A 247 26.11 5.17 -7.60
C LYS A 247 27.01 5.27 -8.83
N MET A 248 28.22 4.71 -8.76
CA MET A 248 29.14 4.68 -9.91
C MET A 248 28.55 3.86 -11.07
N TYR A 249 27.93 2.71 -10.77
CA TYR A 249 27.21 1.91 -11.77
C TYR A 249 26.09 2.70 -12.47
N HIS A 250 25.22 3.38 -11.71
CA HIS A 250 24.14 4.19 -12.29
C HIS A 250 24.66 5.41 -13.05
N ALA A 251 25.72 6.06 -12.58
CA ALA A 251 26.38 7.15 -13.30
C ALA A 251 26.94 6.69 -14.65
N GLY A 252 27.57 5.51 -14.69
CA GLY A 252 28.06 4.88 -15.92
C GLY A 252 26.94 4.56 -16.90
N LYS A 253 25.84 3.95 -16.42
CA LYS A 253 24.62 3.73 -17.24
C LYS A 253 24.10 5.04 -17.84
N LEU A 254 24.00 6.08 -17.02
CA LEU A 254 23.48 7.37 -17.45
C LEU A 254 24.39 8.03 -18.49
N ALA A 255 25.71 7.97 -18.29
CA ALA A 255 26.69 8.44 -19.26
C ALA A 255 26.55 7.70 -20.60
N LEU A 256 26.43 6.37 -20.57
CA LEU A 256 26.25 5.56 -21.77
C LEU A 256 24.96 5.92 -22.53
N ARG A 257 23.84 6.16 -21.83
CA ARG A 257 22.59 6.59 -22.46
C ARG A 257 22.72 7.97 -23.11
N ARG A 258 23.41 8.91 -22.45
CA ARG A 258 23.68 10.24 -23.02
C ARG A 258 24.54 10.14 -24.27
N ILE A 259 25.61 9.33 -24.25
CA ILE A 259 26.44 9.07 -25.43
C ILE A 259 25.60 8.48 -26.58
N ARG A 260 24.59 7.67 -26.26
CA ARG A 260 23.66 7.06 -27.22
C ARG A 260 22.44 7.91 -27.58
N ASN A 261 22.36 9.17 -27.12
CA ASN A 261 21.22 10.07 -27.33
C ASN A 261 19.86 9.46 -26.94
N LEU A 262 19.84 8.57 -25.94
CA LEU A 262 18.61 7.95 -25.46
C LEU A 262 17.91 8.86 -24.44
N PRO A 263 16.56 8.93 -24.44
CA PRO A 263 15.83 9.68 -23.43
C PRO A 263 16.13 9.13 -22.04
N VAL A 264 16.18 10.03 -21.06
CA VAL A 264 16.42 9.72 -19.64
C VAL A 264 15.18 10.14 -18.85
N THR A 265 14.61 9.20 -18.12
CA THR A 265 13.44 9.46 -17.29
C THR A 265 13.79 10.28 -16.03
N PRO A 266 12.82 10.99 -15.41
CA PRO A 266 13.04 11.64 -14.12
C PRO A 266 13.57 10.68 -13.06
N ARG A 267 13.04 9.45 -13.01
CA ARG A 267 13.49 8.39 -12.11
C ARG A 267 14.98 8.06 -12.31
N GLU A 268 15.42 7.80 -13.54
CA GLU A 268 16.83 7.52 -13.85
C GLU A 268 17.78 8.67 -13.45
N ARG A 269 17.30 9.93 -13.43
CA ARG A 269 18.10 11.07 -12.93
C ARG A 269 18.26 11.07 -11.41
N GLN A 270 17.31 10.49 -10.68
CA GLN A 270 17.33 10.45 -9.22
C GLN A 270 17.91 9.14 -8.65
N GLU A 271 17.86 8.05 -9.41
CA GLU A 271 18.46 6.73 -9.09
C GLU A 271 19.96 6.77 -8.74
N GLY A 272 20.69 7.85 -9.08
CA GLY A 272 22.10 8.02 -8.76
C GLY A 272 22.42 8.62 -7.38
N ARG A 273 21.42 8.95 -6.56
CA ARG A 273 21.64 9.55 -5.23
C ARG A 273 21.90 8.46 -4.20
N ILE A 274 22.94 8.65 -3.36
CA ILE A 274 23.32 7.67 -2.32
C ILE A 274 22.13 7.33 -1.40
N ARG A 275 21.35 8.33 -0.99
CA ARG A 275 20.21 8.13 -0.09
C ARG A 275 19.09 7.31 -0.74
N THR A 276 18.82 7.55 -2.02
CA THR A 276 17.84 6.80 -2.82
C THR A 276 18.29 5.35 -3.00
N ILE A 277 19.55 5.12 -3.39
CA ILE A 277 20.14 3.79 -3.53
C ILE A 277 20.13 3.02 -2.21
N ALA A 278 20.54 3.66 -1.10
CA ALA A 278 20.53 3.03 0.21
C ALA A 278 19.10 2.67 0.66
N PHE A 279 18.11 3.49 0.30
CA PHE A 279 16.71 3.19 0.55
C PHE A 279 16.24 1.99 -0.30
N GLU A 280 16.67 1.88 -1.57
CA GLU A 280 16.31 0.79 -2.49
C GLU A 280 16.91 -0.53 -2.01
N LEU A 281 18.18 -0.50 -1.62
CA LEU A 281 18.84 -1.64 -1.02
C LEU A 281 18.17 -2.08 0.27
N HIS A 282 17.73 -1.15 1.13
CA HIS A 282 17.07 -1.52 2.37
C HIS A 282 15.73 -2.23 2.10
N ASP A 283 14.97 -1.75 1.13
CA ASP A 283 13.72 -2.38 0.68
C ASP A 283 13.98 -3.76 0.05
N ASP A 284 15.10 -3.92 -0.66
CA ASP A 284 15.48 -5.19 -1.25
C ASP A 284 16.17 -6.17 -0.28
N LEU A 285 16.77 -5.72 0.82
CA LEU A 285 17.56 -6.61 1.70
C LEU A 285 16.92 -6.88 3.06
N SER A 286 16.03 -6.01 3.51
CA SER A 286 15.40 -6.12 4.83
C SER A 286 14.25 -7.13 4.94
N PRO A 287 13.43 -7.36 3.89
CA PRO A 287 12.24 -8.20 4.03
C PRO A 287 12.59 -9.70 4.06
N ARG A 288 12.00 -10.41 5.03
CA ARG A 288 12.04 -11.88 5.09
C ARG A 288 11.41 -12.50 3.84
N PHE A 289 10.26 -12.00 3.41
CA PHE A 289 9.60 -12.42 2.18
C PHE A 289 9.83 -11.42 1.06
N GLN A 290 10.15 -11.93 -0.12
CA GLN A 290 10.16 -11.17 -1.37
C GLN A 290 9.94 -12.16 -2.50
N SER A 291 8.70 -12.26 -2.94
CA SER A 291 8.33 -12.98 -4.15
C SER A 291 8.55 -12.09 -5.37
N ARG A 292 8.75 -12.71 -6.53
CA ARG A 292 8.87 -12.03 -7.82
C ARG A 292 7.95 -12.73 -8.81
N HIS A 293 7.28 -11.95 -9.63
CA HIS A 293 6.18 -12.43 -10.46
C HIS A 293 6.37 -12.00 -11.90
N THR A 294 5.87 -12.82 -12.81
CA THR A 294 5.71 -12.50 -14.23
C THR A 294 4.47 -11.64 -14.42
N ARG A 295 4.41 -10.93 -15.55
CA ARG A 295 3.19 -10.21 -15.96
C ARG A 295 1.97 -11.12 -16.05
N GLU A 296 2.14 -12.31 -16.62
CA GLU A 296 1.02 -13.21 -16.86
C GLU A 296 0.45 -13.79 -15.57
N GLU A 297 1.29 -14.10 -14.57
CA GLU A 297 0.82 -14.51 -13.24
C GLU A 297 -0.06 -13.43 -12.60
N VAL A 298 0.38 -12.17 -12.63
CA VAL A 298 -0.39 -11.06 -12.04
C VAL A 298 -1.68 -10.83 -12.83
N LEU A 299 -1.65 -10.84 -14.16
CA LEU A 299 -2.87 -10.77 -14.98
C LEU A 299 -3.83 -11.92 -14.65
N GLY A 300 -3.31 -13.13 -14.45
CA GLY A 300 -4.08 -14.30 -14.01
C GLY A 300 -4.82 -14.05 -12.70
N TRP A 301 -4.19 -13.41 -11.71
CA TRP A 301 -4.85 -13.05 -10.46
C TRP A 301 -6.03 -12.09 -10.68
N PHE A 302 -5.86 -11.06 -11.51
CA PHE A 302 -6.92 -10.12 -11.84
C PHE A 302 -8.11 -10.81 -12.52
N ARG A 303 -7.85 -11.68 -13.50
CA ARG A 303 -8.90 -12.46 -14.20
C ARG A 303 -9.62 -13.39 -13.23
N ALA A 304 -8.88 -14.14 -12.41
CA ALA A 304 -9.45 -15.06 -11.42
C ALA A 304 -10.32 -14.35 -10.38
N ALA A 305 -10.01 -13.10 -10.06
CA ALA A 305 -10.79 -12.27 -9.15
C ALA A 305 -11.98 -11.54 -9.82
N GLY A 306 -12.20 -11.73 -11.14
CA GLY A 306 -13.31 -11.12 -11.88
C GLY A 306 -13.11 -9.64 -12.19
N LEU A 307 -11.86 -9.19 -12.35
CA LEU A 307 -11.56 -7.86 -12.86
C LEU A 307 -11.36 -7.90 -14.38
N GLU A 308 -11.85 -6.85 -15.04
CA GLU A 308 -11.86 -6.65 -16.49
C GLU A 308 -11.08 -5.38 -16.86
N ASP A 309 -11.03 -5.04 -18.15
CA ASP A 309 -10.28 -3.87 -18.68
C ASP A 309 -8.82 -3.84 -18.21
N LEU A 310 -8.16 -5.00 -18.24
CA LEU A 310 -6.83 -5.15 -17.70
C LEU A 310 -5.80 -4.39 -18.53
N VAL A 311 -5.03 -3.54 -17.85
CA VAL A 311 -3.93 -2.78 -18.46
C VAL A 311 -2.66 -3.03 -17.68
N VAL A 312 -1.62 -3.49 -18.39
CA VAL A 312 -0.27 -3.60 -17.84
C VAL A 312 0.38 -2.21 -17.85
N VAL A 313 0.92 -1.81 -16.72
CA VAL A 313 1.61 -0.54 -16.49
C VAL A 313 3.05 -0.83 -16.09
N GLY A 314 4.01 -0.30 -16.86
CA GLY A 314 5.42 -0.48 -16.59
C GLY A 314 5.90 -1.93 -16.82
N ASP A 315 6.57 -2.51 -15.84
CA ASP A 315 7.04 -3.89 -15.90
C ASP A 315 5.97 -4.87 -15.41
N VAL A 316 5.61 -4.86 -14.14
CA VAL A 316 4.65 -5.82 -13.55
C VAL A 316 3.61 -5.08 -12.71
N GLY A 317 3.26 -3.86 -13.14
CA GLY A 317 2.09 -3.15 -12.67
C GLY A 317 0.89 -3.59 -13.49
N VAL A 318 -0.24 -3.83 -12.84
CA VAL A 318 -1.50 -4.14 -13.51
C VAL A 318 -2.60 -3.33 -12.86
N ARG A 319 -3.45 -2.71 -13.68
CA ARG A 319 -4.75 -2.23 -13.25
C ARG A 319 -5.88 -3.06 -13.86
N GLY A 320 -7.01 -3.09 -13.18
CA GLY A 320 -8.27 -3.65 -13.69
C GLY A 320 -9.48 -3.03 -13.00
N THR A 321 -10.65 -3.18 -13.61
CA THR A 321 -11.93 -2.71 -13.11
C THR A 321 -12.75 -3.91 -12.63
N ARG A 322 -13.33 -3.84 -11.43
CA ARG A 322 -14.26 -4.87 -10.95
C ARG A 322 -15.53 -4.82 -11.79
N ARG A 323 -15.93 -5.94 -12.40
CA ARG A 323 -17.18 -6.04 -13.16
C ARG A 323 -18.35 -5.48 -12.33
N GLU A 324 -19.19 -4.65 -12.95
CA GLU A 324 -20.49 -4.33 -12.38
C GLU A 324 -21.29 -5.64 -12.30
N SER A 325 -21.57 -6.13 -11.10
CA SER A 325 -22.53 -7.22 -10.97
C SER A 325 -23.81 -6.74 -11.65
N GLU A 326 -24.35 -7.49 -12.63
CA GLU A 326 -25.71 -7.28 -13.11
C GLU A 326 -26.60 -7.29 -11.87
N ILE A 327 -26.98 -6.11 -11.38
CA ILE A 327 -28.09 -5.99 -10.47
C ILE A 327 -29.26 -6.49 -11.32
N PRO A 328 -29.94 -7.60 -10.98
CA PRO A 328 -31.20 -7.88 -11.61
C PRO A 328 -32.03 -6.63 -11.34
N ARG A 329 -32.39 -5.89 -12.38
CA ARG A 329 -33.40 -4.85 -12.25
C ARG A 329 -34.62 -5.58 -11.73
N HIS A 330 -34.85 -5.52 -10.41
CA HIS A 330 -36.08 -6.02 -9.84
C HIS A 330 -37.19 -5.38 -10.66
N ALA A 331 -38.00 -6.24 -11.29
CA ALA A 331 -39.22 -5.84 -11.95
C ALA A 331 -39.93 -4.85 -11.05
N SER A 332 -40.23 -3.67 -11.60
CA SER A 332 -41.17 -2.75 -11.00
C SER A 332 -42.49 -3.49 -10.83
N ALA A 333 -42.72 -4.04 -9.65
CA ALA A 333 -44.06 -4.39 -9.24
C ALA A 333 -44.78 -3.07 -8.97
N THR A 334 -45.42 -2.56 -10.02
CA THR A 334 -46.47 -1.55 -9.91
C THR A 334 -47.52 -2.12 -8.97
N ILE A 335 -47.62 -1.57 -7.77
CA ILE A 335 -48.79 -1.77 -6.91
C ILE A 335 -49.82 -0.77 -7.42
N ASP A 336 -50.74 -1.24 -8.26
CA ASP A 336 -51.98 -0.51 -8.53
C ASP A 336 -52.80 -0.51 -7.24
N ILE A 337 -52.92 0.66 -6.62
CA ILE A 337 -53.90 0.92 -5.58
C ILE A 337 -55.20 1.24 -6.30
N VAL A 338 -56.14 0.31 -6.25
CA VAL A 338 -57.54 0.55 -6.62
C VAL A 338 -58.20 1.36 -5.50
N THR A 339 -58.61 2.58 -5.84
CA THR A 339 -59.87 3.20 -5.38
C THR A 339 -60.42 4.09 -6.47
#